data_AF-A0A5E4SB51-F1
#
_entry.id   AF-A0A5E4SB51-F1
#
_cell.length_a   1.000
_cell.length_b   1.000
_cell.length_c   1.000
_cell.angle_alpha   90.00
_cell.angle_beta   90.00
_cell.angle_gamma   90.00
#
_symmetry.space_group_name_H-M   'P 1'
#
loop_
_entity.id
_entity.type
_entity.pdbx_description
1 polymer ?
#
loop_
_entity_poly.entity_id
_entity_poly.type
_entity_poly.pdbx_seq_one_letter_code
_entity_poly.pdbx_strand_id
1 'polypeptide(L)'
;MKQQATITPDIGAGIERTTFEDATYRKVAMRFIPFLMLCYVVAYLDRVNIGIAKLNMLADLQFSEAAYGLGAGLFFVGYMLFEVPSNLIMHRVGARLWIARIMISWGLLSGIMAFVSAPWQFYVVRFLLGVAEAGFYPGVILFLTYWFPNRRRAKMTAIFQAGIPVAGLIGGPLSGWILDTFHQVGGHAGWQWVFVLEALPTIPLAIGVLLILTDRVKDAKWLTQAQRELIAHDIAQDDQGRPHMPMSQIVRDVRIGKIILMTFPAMMALYTLGFYLPTLIKDAGAVGGLQVGLLSAIPYCVAAIAMVAVGRSSDHRRERRWHLAGIMLLGSAGLVASVFAAQNLTLAIISLSVAAAGIISFSPIMWTLPTAFLGGATAAASIGAINSLANLGGFVSPYLIGWIRDTYHSTAPAIFIIAGSLVISALIALSFDPKTVNR
;
A
#
# COMPACT_ATOMS: atom_id res chain seq x y z
N MET A 1 -34.49 56.70 -18.23
CA MET A 1 -34.50 55.27 -18.59
C MET A 1 -33.09 54.73 -18.39
N LYS A 2 -32.91 53.76 -17.49
CA LYS A 2 -31.61 53.19 -17.10
C LYS A 2 -31.21 52.12 -18.14
N GLN A 3 -30.00 52.22 -18.70
CA GLN A 3 -29.36 51.17 -19.49
C GLN A 3 -28.87 50.05 -18.55
N GLN A 4 -29.38 48.83 -18.74
CA GLN A 4 -28.83 47.61 -18.16
C GLN A 4 -27.60 47.18 -18.98
N ALA A 5 -26.44 47.19 -18.33
CA ALA A 5 -25.24 46.56 -18.87
C ALA A 5 -25.36 45.03 -18.68
N THR A 6 -25.45 44.32 -19.79
CA THR A 6 -25.40 42.85 -19.85
C THR A 6 -23.97 42.41 -19.50
N ILE A 7 -23.79 41.84 -18.31
CA ILE A 7 -22.54 41.19 -17.91
C ILE A 7 -22.49 39.85 -18.64
N THR A 8 -21.81 39.80 -19.79
CA THR A 8 -21.41 38.54 -20.41
C THR A 8 -20.30 37.94 -19.53
N PRO A 9 -20.46 36.74 -18.94
CA PRO A 9 -19.35 36.09 -18.25
C PRO A 9 -18.23 35.83 -19.27
N ASP A 10 -17.02 36.25 -18.95
CA ASP A 10 -15.84 36.09 -19.82
C ASP A 10 -15.41 34.61 -19.86
N ILE A 11 -16.03 33.87 -20.78
CA ILE A 11 -15.79 32.44 -20.99
C ILE A 11 -14.33 32.19 -21.42
N GLY A 12 -13.70 33.13 -22.12
CA GLY A 12 -12.30 33.03 -22.58
C GLY A 12 -11.32 33.03 -21.42
N ALA A 13 -11.46 33.99 -20.49
CA ALA A 13 -10.65 34.04 -19.27
C ALA A 13 -10.82 32.80 -18.38
N GLY A 14 -12.02 32.21 -18.36
CA GLY A 14 -12.30 30.94 -17.66
C GLY A 14 -11.54 29.75 -18.27
N ILE A 15 -11.55 29.63 -19.60
CA ILE A 15 -10.85 28.55 -20.32
C ILE A 15 -9.34 28.68 -20.19
N GLU A 16 -8.77 29.89 -20.31
CA GLU A 16 -7.33 30.11 -20.12
C GLU A 16 -6.90 29.80 -18.68
N ARG A 17 -7.70 30.20 -17.68
CA ARG A 17 -7.43 29.92 -16.27
C ARG A 17 -7.45 28.41 -15.97
N THR A 18 -8.45 27.68 -16.48
CA THR A 18 -8.50 26.20 -16.31
C THR A 18 -7.34 25.50 -17.01
N THR A 19 -6.96 25.96 -18.21
CA THR A 19 -5.82 25.41 -18.96
C THR A 19 -4.49 25.64 -18.23
N PHE A 20 -4.29 26.83 -17.66
CA PHE A 20 -3.13 27.16 -16.84
C PHE A 20 -3.09 26.34 -15.53
N GLU A 21 -4.24 26.18 -14.87
CA GLU A 21 -4.38 25.36 -13.65
C GLU A 21 -3.97 23.90 -13.93
N ASP A 22 -4.56 23.29 -14.96
CA ASP A 22 -4.27 21.91 -15.33
C ASP A 22 -2.83 21.70 -15.76
N ALA A 23 -2.26 22.62 -16.55
CA ALA A 23 -0.85 22.56 -16.94
C ALA A 23 0.08 22.66 -15.73
N THR A 24 -0.25 23.50 -14.75
CA THR A 24 0.52 23.68 -13.52
C THR A 24 0.52 22.41 -12.68
N TYR A 25 -0.65 21.84 -12.39
CA TYR A 25 -0.73 20.60 -11.63
C TYR A 25 -0.16 19.40 -12.38
N ARG A 26 -0.25 19.35 -13.71
CA ARG A 26 0.42 18.32 -14.52
C ARG A 26 1.94 18.41 -14.38
N LYS A 27 2.51 19.62 -14.39
CA LYS A 27 3.95 19.85 -14.19
C LYS A 27 4.42 19.36 -12.82
N VAL A 28 3.64 19.64 -11.77
CA VAL A 28 3.89 19.15 -10.40
C VAL A 28 3.77 17.62 -10.32
N ALA A 29 2.68 17.07 -10.88
CA ALA A 29 2.44 15.63 -10.86
C ALA A 29 3.54 14.85 -11.58
N MET A 30 3.99 15.29 -12.75
CA MET A 30 5.07 14.65 -13.50
C MET A 30 6.41 14.69 -12.77
N ARG A 31 6.64 15.69 -11.92
CA ARG A 31 7.87 15.78 -11.11
C ARG A 31 7.85 14.83 -9.91
N PHE A 32 6.72 14.73 -9.20
CA PHE A 32 6.68 14.00 -7.93
C PHE A 32 6.10 12.59 -8.05
N ILE A 33 4.99 12.40 -8.76
CA ILE A 33 4.22 11.15 -8.69
C ILE A 33 4.98 9.95 -9.25
N PRO A 34 5.63 10.02 -10.44
CA PRO A 34 6.40 8.87 -10.94
C PRO A 34 7.54 8.47 -9.99
N PHE A 35 8.22 9.46 -9.42
CA PHE A 35 9.34 9.22 -8.51
C PHE A 35 8.88 8.65 -7.16
N LEU A 36 7.81 9.20 -6.57
CA LEU A 36 7.22 8.69 -5.35
C LEU A 36 6.63 7.28 -5.55
N MET A 37 6.01 7.03 -6.71
CA MET A 37 5.53 5.70 -7.08
C MET A 37 6.68 4.71 -7.18
N LEU A 38 7.82 5.09 -7.77
CA LEU A 38 9.02 4.25 -7.79
C LEU A 38 9.55 3.96 -6.38
N CYS A 39 9.62 4.97 -5.50
CA CYS A 39 9.99 4.76 -4.10
C CYS A 39 9.03 3.79 -3.39
N TYR A 40 7.73 3.88 -3.69
CA TYR A 40 6.73 2.98 -3.11
C TYR A 40 6.75 1.58 -3.70
N VAL A 41 7.13 1.42 -4.97
CA VAL A 41 7.41 0.12 -5.57
C VAL A 41 8.52 -0.55 -4.79
N VAL A 42 9.65 0.12 -4.59
CA VAL A 42 10.77 -0.42 -3.80
C VAL A 42 10.33 -0.69 -2.35
N ALA A 43 9.56 0.21 -1.73
CA ALA A 43 8.95 -0.01 -0.40
C ALA A 43 8.18 -1.32 -0.30
N TYR A 44 7.36 -1.58 -1.31
CA TYR A 44 6.53 -2.78 -1.31
C TYR A 44 7.31 -4.04 -1.68
N LEU A 45 8.34 -3.92 -2.54
CA LEU A 45 9.25 -5.03 -2.89
C LEU A 45 9.92 -5.58 -1.63
N ASP A 46 10.64 -4.73 -0.90
CA ASP A 46 11.31 -5.08 0.36
C ASP A 46 10.35 -5.63 1.43
N ARG A 47 9.08 -5.20 1.39
CA ARG A 47 8.06 -5.75 2.29
C ARG A 47 7.76 -7.20 1.96
N VAL A 48 7.51 -7.52 0.70
CA VAL A 48 7.00 -8.85 0.28
C VAL A 48 8.08 -9.83 -0.17
N ASN A 49 9.31 -9.38 -0.44
CA ASN A 49 10.41 -10.22 -0.92
C ASN A 49 10.72 -11.40 0.00
N ILE A 50 10.45 -11.25 1.30
CA ILE A 50 10.58 -12.31 2.29
C ILE A 50 9.74 -13.54 1.92
N GLY A 51 8.61 -13.38 1.24
CA GLY A 51 7.77 -14.47 0.78
C GLY A 51 8.47 -15.37 -0.24
N ILE A 52 9.35 -14.80 -1.08
CA ILE A 52 10.20 -15.55 -2.00
C ILE A 52 11.46 -16.06 -1.29
N ALA A 53 12.13 -15.22 -0.50
CA ALA A 53 13.32 -15.61 0.27
C ALA A 53 13.05 -16.85 1.15
N LYS A 54 11.86 -16.91 1.76
CA LYS A 54 11.36 -18.02 2.58
C LYS A 54 11.50 -19.39 1.90
N LEU A 55 11.37 -19.46 0.57
CA LEU A 55 11.36 -20.73 -0.17
C LEU A 55 12.63 -21.57 0.05
N ASN A 56 13.75 -20.92 0.42
CA ASN A 56 14.99 -21.57 0.82
C ASN A 56 15.43 -21.19 2.24
N MET A 57 15.19 -19.94 2.67
CA MET A 57 15.66 -19.41 3.96
C MET A 57 15.24 -20.25 5.17
N LEU A 58 14.01 -20.79 5.19
CA LEU A 58 13.56 -21.58 6.36
C LEU A 58 14.34 -22.87 6.53
N ALA A 59 14.67 -23.53 5.42
CA ALA A 59 15.49 -24.75 5.44
C ALA A 59 16.93 -24.41 5.84
N ASP A 60 17.51 -23.34 5.28
CA ASP A 60 18.89 -22.94 5.60
C ASP A 60 19.06 -22.55 7.07
N LEU A 61 18.07 -21.85 7.65
CA LEU A 61 18.11 -21.37 9.03
C LEU A 61 17.43 -22.32 10.04
N GLN A 62 16.83 -23.42 9.57
CA GLN A 62 16.04 -24.34 10.37
C GLN A 62 14.91 -23.64 11.16
N PHE A 63 14.24 -22.68 10.52
CA PHE A 63 13.10 -21.96 11.10
C PHE A 63 11.79 -22.72 10.86
N SER A 64 10.92 -22.70 11.86
CA SER A 64 9.53 -23.17 11.69
C SER A 64 8.68 -22.14 10.93
N GLU A 65 7.51 -22.56 10.45
CA GLU A 65 6.57 -21.66 9.77
C GLU A 65 5.98 -20.62 10.73
N ALA A 66 5.73 -21.00 11.99
CA ALA A 66 5.33 -20.07 13.03
C ALA A 66 6.43 -19.04 13.35
N ALA A 67 7.70 -19.46 13.36
CA ALA A 67 8.82 -18.53 13.55
C ALA A 67 8.89 -17.50 12.41
N TYR A 68 8.78 -17.96 11.15
CA TYR A 68 8.65 -17.07 10.00
C TYR A 68 7.46 -16.11 10.15
N GLY A 69 6.28 -16.66 10.46
CA GLY A 69 5.04 -15.92 10.59
C GLY A 69 5.10 -14.83 11.65
N LEU A 70 5.67 -15.14 12.82
CA LEU A 70 5.87 -14.18 13.90
C LEU A 70 6.79 -13.04 13.48
N GLY A 71 7.95 -13.33 12.88
CA GLY A 71 8.87 -12.28 12.45
C GLY A 71 8.34 -11.44 11.30
N ALA A 72 7.68 -12.06 10.30
CA ALA A 72 6.97 -11.32 9.25
C ALA A 72 5.90 -10.39 9.83
N GLY A 73 5.20 -10.84 10.88
CA GLY A 73 4.20 -10.04 11.59
C GLY A 73 4.79 -8.90 12.43
N LEU A 74 5.93 -9.11 13.11
CA LEU A 74 6.56 -8.12 14.01
C LEU A 74 6.91 -6.80 13.31
N PHE A 75 7.13 -6.85 12.00
CA PHE A 75 7.23 -5.65 11.16
C PHE A 75 6.03 -4.70 11.36
N PHE A 76 4.80 -5.22 11.36
CA PHE A 76 3.60 -4.40 11.50
C PHE A 76 3.41 -3.85 12.90
N VAL A 77 3.93 -4.54 13.92
CA VAL A 77 3.93 -4.04 15.30
C VAL A 77 4.83 -2.82 15.40
N GLY A 78 6.07 -2.92 14.90
CA GLY A 78 7.00 -1.78 14.84
C GLY A 78 6.44 -0.62 14.01
N TYR A 79 5.87 -0.93 12.84
CA TYR A 79 5.24 0.05 11.96
C TYR A 79 4.11 0.79 12.68
N MET A 80 3.15 0.08 13.28
CA MET A 80 2.01 0.69 13.96
C MET A 80 2.43 1.58 15.13
N LEU A 81 3.35 1.11 15.99
CA LEU A 81 3.78 1.85 17.18
C LEU A 81 4.48 3.17 16.83
N PHE A 82 5.23 3.19 15.72
CA PHE A 82 6.05 4.34 15.32
C PHE A 82 5.46 5.17 14.19
N GLU A 83 4.34 4.76 13.58
CA GLU A 83 3.68 5.51 12.49
C GLU A 83 3.25 6.92 12.95
N VAL A 84 2.58 7.02 14.10
CA VAL A 84 2.14 8.31 14.64
C VAL A 84 3.33 9.18 15.07
N PRO A 85 4.27 8.70 15.91
CA PRO A 85 5.48 9.47 16.25
C PRO A 85 6.26 9.94 15.02
N SER A 86 6.47 9.06 14.03
CA SER A 86 7.21 9.37 12.81
C SER A 86 6.57 10.52 12.04
N ASN A 87 5.24 10.52 11.87
CA ASN A 87 4.55 11.62 11.19
C ASN A 87 4.58 12.95 11.97
N LEU A 88 4.52 12.91 13.30
CA LEU A 88 4.67 14.11 14.12
C LEU A 88 6.06 14.75 13.95
N ILE A 89 7.11 13.92 13.88
CA ILE A 89 8.46 14.41 13.60
C ILE A 89 8.54 14.95 12.17
N MET A 90 7.99 14.24 11.19
CA MET A 90 7.97 14.68 9.79
C MET A 90 7.37 16.08 9.62
N HIS A 91 6.27 16.38 10.33
CA HIS A 91 5.65 17.70 10.29
C HIS A 91 6.58 18.81 10.82
N ARG A 92 7.50 18.49 11.75
CA ARG A 92 8.45 19.46 12.33
C ARG A 92 9.69 19.63 11.46
N VAL A 93 10.23 18.53 10.93
CA VAL A 93 11.53 18.52 10.23
C VAL A 93 11.42 18.66 8.71
N GLY A 94 10.22 18.47 8.15
CA GLY A 94 9.96 18.46 6.71
C GLY A 94 9.93 17.05 6.13
N ALA A 95 9.08 16.85 5.13
CA ALA A 95 8.88 15.56 4.47
C ALA A 95 10.13 15.11 3.71
N ARG A 96 10.82 16.03 3.04
CA ARG A 96 12.04 15.77 2.26
C ARG A 96 13.13 15.09 3.09
N LEU A 97 13.48 15.66 4.24
CA LEU A 97 14.53 15.12 5.10
C LEU A 97 14.09 13.83 5.80
N TRP A 98 12.85 13.77 6.26
CA TRP A 98 12.38 12.61 7.03
C TRP A 98 12.14 11.38 6.14
N ILE A 99 11.56 11.54 4.96
CA ILE A 99 11.38 10.44 3.98
C ILE A 99 12.74 9.88 3.57
N ALA A 100 13.73 10.74 3.28
CA ALA A 100 15.08 10.28 2.96
C ALA A 100 15.71 9.49 4.12
N ARG A 101 15.58 9.97 5.36
CA ARG A 101 16.05 9.26 6.56
C ARG A 101 15.38 7.90 6.72
N ILE A 102 14.06 7.83 6.55
CA ILE A 102 13.30 6.57 6.56
C ILE A 102 13.92 5.60 5.56
N MET A 103 14.03 6.01 4.29
CA MET A 103 14.55 5.16 3.22
C MET A 103 15.98 4.67 3.47
N ILE A 104 16.87 5.53 4.01
CA ILE A 104 18.24 5.13 4.37
C ILE A 104 18.23 4.09 5.50
N SER A 105 17.54 4.39 6.60
CA SER A 105 17.52 3.49 7.76
C SER A 105 16.88 2.13 7.44
N TRP A 106 15.81 2.14 6.66
CA TRP A 106 15.10 0.96 6.24
C TRP A 106 15.89 0.15 5.19
N GLY A 107 16.54 0.80 4.22
CA GLY A 107 17.43 0.14 3.27
C GLY A 107 18.59 -0.59 3.95
N LEU A 108 19.23 0.06 4.93
CA LEU A 108 20.31 -0.57 5.70
C LEU A 108 19.81 -1.79 6.49
N LEU A 109 18.66 -1.67 7.15
CA LEU A 109 18.06 -2.79 7.89
C LEU A 109 17.60 -3.92 6.96
N SER A 110 17.16 -3.61 5.74
CA SER A 110 16.77 -4.61 4.74
C SER A 110 18.01 -5.41 4.31
N GLY A 111 19.13 -4.73 4.04
CA GLY A 111 20.41 -5.41 3.78
C GLY A 111 20.92 -6.26 4.95
N ILE A 112 20.69 -5.83 6.21
CA ILE A 112 21.08 -6.59 7.42
C ILE A 112 20.36 -7.94 7.51
N MET A 113 19.16 -8.07 6.93
CA MET A 113 18.42 -9.35 6.93
C MET A 113 19.22 -10.50 6.35
N ALA A 114 20.12 -10.24 5.40
CA ALA A 114 20.98 -11.26 4.79
C ALA A 114 21.90 -11.97 5.79
N PHE A 115 22.19 -11.35 6.95
CA PHE A 115 23.12 -11.87 7.96
C PHE A 115 22.41 -12.49 9.16
N VAL A 116 21.09 -12.62 9.12
CA VAL A 116 20.30 -13.26 10.17
C VAL A 116 20.57 -14.76 10.18
N SER A 117 20.84 -15.29 11.36
CA SER A 117 21.15 -16.71 11.59
C SER A 117 20.26 -17.38 12.65
N ALA A 118 19.60 -16.58 13.50
CA ALA A 118 18.75 -17.08 14.59
C ALA A 118 17.37 -16.41 14.61
N PRO A 119 16.31 -17.09 15.12
CA PRO A 119 14.96 -16.53 15.12
C PRO A 119 14.85 -15.19 15.84
N TRP A 120 15.57 -15.00 16.96
CA TRP A 120 15.53 -13.73 17.68
C TRP A 120 16.16 -12.58 16.87
N GLN A 121 17.22 -12.85 16.08
CA GLN A 121 17.81 -11.84 15.20
C GLN A 121 16.82 -11.45 14.11
N PHE A 122 16.14 -12.44 13.52
CA PHE A 122 15.06 -12.22 12.56
C PHE A 122 13.96 -11.33 13.16
N TYR A 123 13.52 -11.61 14.39
CA TYR A 123 12.48 -10.84 15.08
C TYR A 123 12.90 -9.39 15.33
N VAL A 124 14.12 -9.18 15.84
CA VAL A 124 14.65 -7.86 16.13
C VAL A 124 14.77 -7.03 14.84
N VAL A 125 15.41 -7.58 13.80
CA VAL A 125 15.58 -6.86 12.53
C VAL A 125 14.22 -6.56 11.88
N ARG A 126 13.27 -7.51 11.93
CA ARG A 126 11.91 -7.29 11.42
C ARG A 126 11.16 -6.20 12.16
N PHE A 127 11.24 -6.19 13.49
CA PHE A 127 10.64 -5.13 14.28
C PHE A 127 11.28 -3.77 13.94
N LEU A 128 12.62 -3.69 13.90
CA LEU A 128 13.34 -2.46 13.57
C LEU A 128 13.05 -1.99 12.14
N LEU A 129 12.88 -2.90 11.17
CA LEU A 129 12.42 -2.57 9.82
C LEU A 129 11.06 -1.88 9.86
N GLY A 130 10.12 -2.41 10.65
CA GLY A 130 8.83 -1.77 10.90
C GLY A 130 8.98 -0.36 11.47
N VAL A 131 9.83 -0.21 12.48
CA VAL A 131 10.14 1.10 13.11
C VAL A 131 10.75 2.09 12.11
N ALA A 132 11.66 1.62 11.24
CA ALA A 132 12.35 2.45 10.27
C ALA A 132 11.45 2.87 9.11
N GLU A 133 10.63 1.96 8.60
CA GLU A 133 9.70 2.21 7.48
C GLU A 133 8.45 3.00 7.93
N ALA A 134 8.16 3.02 9.24
CA ALA A 134 7.04 3.73 9.82
C ALA A 134 7.02 5.20 9.37
N GLY A 135 5.91 5.62 8.78
CA GLY A 135 5.72 6.99 8.30
C GLY A 135 6.12 7.25 6.85
N PHE A 136 6.65 6.26 6.10
CA PHE A 136 6.89 6.45 4.66
C PHE A 136 5.59 6.76 3.91
N TYR A 137 4.63 5.81 3.92
CA TYR A 137 3.37 5.96 3.20
C TYR A 137 2.57 7.20 3.65
N PRO A 138 2.27 7.37 4.97
CA PRO A 138 1.51 8.54 5.43
C PRO A 138 2.28 9.84 5.21
N GLY A 139 3.61 9.78 5.25
CA GLY A 139 4.46 10.92 4.97
C GLY A 139 4.42 11.39 3.52
N VAL A 140 4.34 10.45 2.58
CA VAL A 140 4.04 10.78 1.18
C VAL A 140 2.64 11.38 1.06
N ILE A 141 1.63 10.82 1.74
CA ILE A 141 0.27 11.39 1.73
C ILE A 141 0.27 12.81 2.29
N LEU A 142 0.97 13.07 3.40
CA LEU A 142 1.16 14.39 4.00
C LEU A 142 1.85 15.34 3.00
N PHE A 143 2.94 14.90 2.37
CA PHE A 143 3.64 15.68 1.36
C PHE A 143 2.70 16.09 0.21
N LEU A 144 1.84 15.18 -0.26
CA LEU A 144 0.85 15.51 -1.31
C LEU A 144 -0.16 16.56 -0.85
N THR A 145 -0.44 16.71 0.45
CA THR A 145 -1.31 17.78 0.96
C THR A 145 -0.70 19.18 0.78
N TYR A 146 0.63 19.28 0.76
CA TYR A 146 1.34 20.55 0.57
C TYR A 146 1.40 21.00 -0.90
N TRP A 147 0.97 20.14 -1.83
CA TRP A 147 1.16 20.35 -3.26
C TRP A 147 -0.12 20.21 -4.09
N PHE A 148 -1.13 19.51 -3.57
CA PHE A 148 -2.36 19.24 -4.29
C PHE A 148 -3.61 19.55 -3.45
N PRO A 149 -4.57 20.35 -3.98
CA PRO A 149 -5.86 20.54 -3.35
C PRO A 149 -6.66 19.22 -3.33
N ASN A 150 -7.64 19.12 -2.44
CA ASN A 150 -8.41 17.92 -2.18
C ASN A 150 -9.02 17.31 -3.45
N ARG A 151 -9.53 18.15 -4.36
CA ARG A 151 -10.12 17.75 -5.65
C ARG A 151 -9.14 16.93 -6.52
N ARG A 152 -7.83 17.20 -6.43
CA ARG A 152 -6.79 16.54 -7.24
C ARG A 152 -6.02 15.50 -6.44
N ARG A 153 -5.93 15.64 -5.12
CA ARG A 153 -5.14 14.77 -4.24
C ARG A 153 -5.57 13.30 -4.26
N ALA A 154 -6.87 13.03 -4.33
CA ALA A 154 -7.39 11.66 -4.39
C ALA A 154 -6.85 10.90 -5.62
N LYS A 155 -6.84 11.55 -6.79
CA LYS A 155 -6.28 10.99 -8.03
C LYS A 155 -4.78 10.72 -7.90
N MET A 156 -4.03 11.66 -7.32
CA MET A 156 -2.57 11.50 -7.12
C MET A 156 -2.26 10.33 -6.17
N THR A 157 -3.05 10.21 -5.10
CA THR A 157 -2.94 9.11 -4.13
C THR A 157 -3.24 7.76 -4.79
N ALA A 158 -4.26 7.69 -5.65
CA ALA A 158 -4.59 6.48 -6.38
C ALA A 158 -3.48 6.05 -7.35
N ILE A 159 -2.88 7.01 -8.09
CA ILE A 159 -1.74 6.72 -8.99
C ILE A 159 -0.53 6.25 -8.19
N PHE A 160 -0.24 6.89 -7.05
CA PHE A 160 0.83 6.46 -6.15
C PHE A 160 0.59 5.04 -5.62
N GLN A 161 -0.63 4.71 -5.17
CA GLN A 161 -0.99 3.37 -4.69
C GLN A 161 -0.94 2.29 -5.76
N ALA A 162 -1.06 2.65 -7.05
CA ALA A 162 -0.84 1.71 -8.15
C ALA A 162 0.59 1.12 -8.16
N GLY A 163 1.51 1.67 -7.37
CA GLY A 163 2.80 1.05 -7.08
C GLY A 163 2.70 -0.35 -6.45
N ILE A 164 1.65 -0.69 -5.68
CA ILE A 164 1.48 -2.02 -5.07
C ILE A 164 1.43 -3.14 -6.12
N PRO A 165 0.48 -3.14 -7.07
CA PRO A 165 0.43 -4.18 -8.08
C PRO A 165 1.66 -4.17 -9.00
N VAL A 166 2.25 -2.99 -9.27
CA VAL A 166 3.50 -2.88 -10.05
C VAL A 166 4.66 -3.55 -9.32
N ALA A 167 4.77 -3.37 -8.01
CA ALA A 167 5.77 -4.04 -7.19
C ALA A 167 5.58 -5.55 -7.20
N GLY A 168 4.35 -6.05 -7.08
CA GLY A 168 4.10 -7.50 -7.20
C GLY A 168 4.44 -8.07 -8.58
N LEU A 169 4.15 -7.32 -9.65
CA LEU A 169 4.46 -7.69 -11.03
C LEU A 169 5.98 -7.81 -11.29
N ILE A 170 6.76 -6.87 -10.77
CA ILE A 170 8.22 -6.84 -10.98
C ILE A 170 8.96 -7.69 -9.94
N GLY A 171 8.49 -7.65 -8.69
CA GLY A 171 9.13 -8.24 -7.54
C GLY A 171 9.21 -9.75 -7.59
N GLY A 172 8.10 -10.41 -7.95
CA GLY A 172 8.11 -11.86 -8.12
C GLY A 172 9.24 -12.35 -9.03
N PRO A 173 9.26 -11.93 -10.31
CA PRO A 173 10.32 -12.29 -11.26
C PRO A 173 11.71 -11.84 -10.81
N LEU A 174 11.86 -10.63 -10.28
CA LEU A 174 13.16 -10.09 -9.85
C LEU A 174 13.73 -10.91 -8.68
N SER A 175 12.98 -11.10 -7.60
CA SER A 175 13.42 -11.87 -6.45
C SER A 175 13.67 -13.33 -6.83
N GLY A 176 12.81 -13.92 -7.68
CA GLY A 176 12.99 -15.29 -8.17
C GLY A 176 14.25 -15.46 -9.03
N TRP A 177 14.53 -14.50 -9.91
CA TRP A 177 15.74 -14.45 -10.71
C TRP A 177 16.99 -14.32 -9.83
N ILE A 178 16.96 -13.43 -8.82
CA ILE A 178 18.07 -13.28 -7.87
C ILE A 178 18.28 -14.57 -7.08
N LEU A 179 17.19 -15.18 -6.59
CA LEU A 179 17.22 -16.38 -5.77
C LEU A 179 17.93 -17.54 -6.49
N ASP A 180 17.63 -17.73 -7.78
CA ASP A 180 18.23 -18.81 -8.59
C ASP A 180 19.63 -18.43 -9.10
N THR A 181 19.83 -17.20 -9.60
CA THR A 181 21.08 -16.80 -10.29
C THR A 181 22.24 -16.54 -9.31
N PHE A 182 21.94 -16.00 -8.13
CA PHE A 182 22.96 -15.64 -7.14
C PHE A 182 23.16 -16.72 -6.07
N HIS A 183 22.55 -17.89 -6.24
CA HIS A 183 22.79 -19.01 -5.34
C HIS A 183 24.27 -19.43 -5.38
N GLN A 184 24.92 -19.52 -4.20
CA GLN A 184 26.36 -19.80 -4.03
C GLN A 184 27.32 -18.73 -4.57
N VAL A 185 26.82 -17.59 -5.07
CA VAL A 185 27.68 -16.48 -5.47
C VAL A 185 28.31 -15.86 -4.22
N GLY A 186 29.64 -15.80 -4.18
CA GLY A 186 30.39 -15.29 -3.02
C GLY A 186 30.25 -16.14 -1.75
N GLY A 187 29.83 -17.41 -1.87
CA GLY A 187 29.60 -18.31 -0.72
C GLY A 187 28.30 -18.01 0.04
N HIS A 188 27.41 -17.20 -0.52
CA HIS A 188 26.15 -16.82 0.09
C HIS A 188 24.96 -17.52 -0.60
N ALA A 189 23.91 -17.79 0.18
CA ALA A 189 22.67 -18.34 -0.33
C ALA A 189 21.90 -17.29 -1.15
N GLY A 190 21.13 -17.72 -2.14
CA GLY A 190 20.36 -16.82 -3.01
C GLY A 190 19.41 -15.89 -2.25
N TRP A 191 18.81 -16.35 -1.15
CA TRP A 191 17.91 -15.54 -0.33
C TRP A 191 18.63 -14.38 0.36
N GLN A 192 19.93 -14.52 0.67
CA GLN A 192 20.74 -13.43 1.24
C GLN A 192 20.90 -12.32 0.20
N TRP A 193 21.15 -12.70 -1.07
CA TRP A 193 21.25 -11.76 -2.18
C TRP A 193 19.93 -11.07 -2.52
N VAL A 194 18.79 -11.72 -2.33
CA VAL A 194 17.47 -11.06 -2.46
C VAL A 194 17.39 -9.84 -1.55
N PHE A 195 17.74 -9.99 -0.26
CA PHE A 195 17.72 -8.87 0.68
C PHE A 195 18.76 -7.79 0.35
N VAL A 196 19.99 -8.16 -0.02
CA VAL A 196 21.04 -7.18 -0.33
C VAL A 196 20.72 -6.40 -1.60
N LEU A 197 20.42 -7.10 -2.71
CA LEU A 197 20.27 -6.46 -4.02
C LEU A 197 19.00 -5.62 -4.12
N GLU A 198 17.91 -6.02 -3.45
CA GLU A 198 16.67 -5.23 -3.44
C GLU A 198 16.73 -4.04 -2.49
N ALA A 199 17.56 -4.11 -1.44
CA ALA A 199 17.83 -2.98 -0.57
C ALA A 199 18.73 -1.92 -1.23
N LEU A 200 19.64 -2.29 -2.13
CA LEU A 200 20.60 -1.35 -2.74
C LEU A 200 19.94 -0.12 -3.42
N PRO A 201 18.88 -0.26 -4.26
CA PRO A 201 18.18 0.87 -4.87
C PRO A 201 17.60 1.89 -3.90
N THR A 202 17.33 1.50 -2.65
CA THR A 202 16.72 2.40 -1.65
C THR A 202 17.61 3.61 -1.34
N ILE A 203 18.94 3.44 -1.32
CA ILE A 203 19.89 4.50 -0.97
C ILE A 203 19.98 5.57 -2.07
N PRO A 204 20.19 5.25 -3.36
CA PRO A 204 20.10 6.22 -4.44
C PRO A 204 18.74 6.91 -4.51
N LEU A 205 17.64 6.18 -4.26
CA LEU A 205 16.31 6.79 -4.22
C LEU A 205 16.16 7.74 -3.04
N ALA A 206 16.73 7.44 -1.87
CA ALA A 206 16.75 8.37 -0.74
C ALA A 206 17.50 9.66 -1.06
N ILE A 207 18.63 9.57 -1.77
CA ILE A 207 19.34 10.75 -2.30
C ILE A 207 18.46 11.48 -3.31
N GLY A 208 17.78 10.75 -4.20
CA GLY A 208 16.79 11.30 -5.13
C GLY A 208 15.67 12.06 -4.41
N VAL A 209 15.18 11.57 -3.27
CA VAL A 209 14.20 12.27 -2.42
C VAL A 209 14.76 13.61 -1.97
N LEU A 210 16.02 13.64 -1.50
CA LEU A 210 16.69 14.88 -1.12
C LEU A 210 16.87 15.83 -2.30
N LEU A 211 16.97 15.38 -3.55
CA LEU A 211 17.19 16.26 -4.71
C LEU A 211 15.88 16.71 -5.37
N ILE A 212 14.87 15.85 -5.39
CA ILE A 212 13.63 16.05 -6.15
C ILE A 212 12.56 16.73 -5.32
N LEU A 213 12.35 16.28 -4.06
CA LEU A 213 11.30 16.83 -3.21
C LEU A 213 11.64 18.24 -2.73
N THR A 214 10.62 19.07 -2.66
CA THR A 214 10.69 20.42 -2.11
C THR A 214 9.56 20.57 -1.12
N ASP A 215 9.86 20.87 0.15
CA ASP A 215 8.85 20.80 1.22
C ASP A 215 7.76 21.87 1.10
N ARG A 216 8.11 23.05 0.57
CA ARG A 216 7.17 24.18 0.49
C ARG A 216 7.09 24.69 -0.94
N VAL A 217 5.86 25.00 -1.37
CA VAL A 217 5.57 25.57 -2.69
C VAL A 217 6.38 26.84 -2.94
N LYS A 218 6.57 27.68 -1.91
CA LYS A 218 7.37 28.92 -2.01
C LYS A 218 8.85 28.67 -2.37
N ASP A 219 9.40 27.53 -1.97
CA ASP A 219 10.81 27.19 -2.18
C ASP A 219 11.02 26.50 -3.55
N ALA A 220 9.94 26.31 -4.32
CA ALA A 220 9.93 25.63 -5.61
C ALA A 220 10.49 26.52 -6.73
N LYS A 221 11.81 26.57 -6.86
CA LYS A 221 12.51 27.39 -7.88
C LYS A 221 12.20 27.00 -9.33
N TRP A 222 11.71 25.78 -9.56
CA TRP A 222 11.37 25.25 -10.89
C TRP A 222 9.94 25.64 -11.37
N LEU A 223 9.15 26.29 -10.51
CA LEU A 223 7.86 26.88 -10.85
C LEU A 223 8.00 28.37 -11.13
N THR A 224 7.12 28.91 -11.98
CA THR A 224 7.00 30.37 -12.13
C THR A 224 6.29 30.96 -10.91
N GLN A 225 6.40 32.28 -10.71
CA GLN A 225 5.74 32.96 -9.59
C GLN A 225 4.21 32.74 -9.61
N ALA A 226 3.58 32.94 -10.78
CA ALA A 226 2.15 32.72 -10.96
C ALA A 226 1.72 31.27 -10.66
N GLN A 227 2.55 30.28 -10.98
CA GLN A 227 2.29 28.87 -10.65
C GLN A 227 2.33 28.63 -9.14
N ARG A 228 3.31 29.21 -8.44
CA ARG A 228 3.42 29.09 -6.97
C ARG A 228 2.25 29.75 -6.26
N GLU A 229 1.85 30.93 -6.71
CA GLU A 229 0.72 31.68 -6.15
C GLU A 229 -0.60 30.94 -6.34
N LEU A 230 -0.84 30.37 -7.52
CA LEU A 230 -2.02 29.54 -7.78
C LEU A 230 -2.11 28.36 -6.79
N ILE A 231 -1.03 27.57 -6.67
CA ILE A 231 -1.03 26.40 -5.78
C ILE A 231 -1.22 26.83 -4.32
N ALA A 232 -0.52 27.89 -3.88
CA ALA A 232 -0.64 28.39 -2.51
C ALA A 232 -2.06 28.88 -2.22
N HIS A 233 -2.70 29.56 -3.17
CA HIS A 233 -4.08 30.01 -3.07
C HIS A 233 -5.06 28.83 -2.95
N ASP A 234 -4.96 27.84 -3.84
CA ASP A 234 -5.86 26.68 -3.84
C ASP A 234 -5.75 25.85 -2.55
N ILE A 235 -4.52 25.67 -2.03
CA ILE A 235 -4.29 24.97 -0.76
C ILE A 235 -4.86 25.79 0.41
N ALA A 236 -4.63 27.10 0.44
CA ALA A 236 -5.16 27.95 1.51
C ALA A 236 -6.70 27.99 1.52
N GLN A 237 -7.35 27.96 0.36
CA GLN A 237 -8.81 27.82 0.26
C GLN A 237 -9.32 26.50 0.82
N ASP A 238 -8.55 25.42 0.67
CA ASP A 238 -8.88 24.12 1.22
C ASP A 238 -8.71 24.03 2.75
N ASP A 239 -7.90 24.90 3.35
CA ASP A 239 -7.65 24.94 4.80
C ASP A 239 -8.62 25.86 5.56
N GLN A 240 -9.23 26.87 4.91
CA GLN A 240 -10.17 27.79 5.55
C GLN A 240 -11.52 27.11 5.89
N GLY A 241 -11.94 27.20 7.16
CA GLY A 241 -13.30 26.85 7.60
C GLY A 241 -13.53 25.42 8.10
N ARG A 242 -12.49 24.66 8.48
CA ARG A 242 -12.64 23.23 8.83
C ARG A 242 -12.42 22.93 10.33
N PRO A 243 -13.39 22.29 11.01
CA PRO A 243 -13.28 21.96 12.42
C PRO A 243 -12.23 20.86 12.66
N HIS A 244 -11.38 21.07 13.66
CA HIS A 244 -10.42 20.09 14.13
C HIS A 244 -11.09 19.16 15.14
N MET A 245 -11.25 17.88 14.81
CA MET A 245 -11.73 16.90 15.77
C MET A 245 -10.54 16.35 16.58
N PRO A 246 -10.62 16.33 17.92
CA PRO A 246 -9.59 15.70 18.74
C PRO A 246 -9.53 14.19 18.49
N MET A 247 -8.32 13.62 18.52
CA MET A 247 -8.07 12.19 18.22
C MET A 247 -8.95 11.24 19.04
N SER A 248 -9.30 11.60 20.29
CA SER A 248 -10.16 10.82 21.16
C SER A 248 -11.60 10.65 20.66
N GLN A 249 -12.10 11.58 19.83
CA GLN A 249 -13.42 11.49 19.22
C GLN A 249 -13.39 10.63 17.95
N ILE A 250 -12.25 10.60 17.24
CA ILE A 250 -12.03 9.77 16.05
C ILE A 250 -12.12 8.28 16.39
N VAL A 251 -11.41 7.83 17.43
CA VAL A 251 -11.46 6.41 17.87
C VAL A 251 -12.81 5.99 18.44
N ARG A 252 -13.68 6.94 18.83
CA ARG A 252 -15.03 6.65 19.33
C ARG A 252 -16.12 6.73 18.25
N ASP A 253 -15.78 7.14 17.03
CA ASP A 253 -16.74 7.21 15.93
C ASP A 253 -17.04 5.81 15.39
N VAL A 254 -18.30 5.39 15.52
CA VAL A 254 -18.79 4.08 15.07
C VAL A 254 -18.55 3.86 13.57
N ARG A 255 -18.59 4.91 12.75
CA ARG A 255 -18.32 4.81 11.29
C ARG A 255 -16.86 4.46 11.04
N ILE A 256 -15.95 5.07 11.79
CA ILE A 256 -14.51 4.79 11.71
C ILE A 256 -14.25 3.37 12.22
N GLY A 257 -14.88 2.96 13.32
CA GLY A 257 -14.84 1.59 13.81
C GLY A 257 -15.29 0.57 12.76
N LYS A 258 -16.39 0.84 12.05
CA LYS A 258 -16.84 -0.01 10.92
C LYS A 258 -15.80 -0.07 9.79
N ILE A 259 -15.18 1.05 9.43
CA ILE A 259 -14.13 1.07 8.39
C ILE A 259 -12.91 0.26 8.84
N ILE A 260 -12.50 0.36 10.10
CA ILE A 260 -11.39 -0.44 10.66
C ILE A 260 -11.73 -1.94 10.62
N LEU A 261 -12.92 -2.32 11.12
CA LEU A 261 -13.37 -3.72 11.14
C LEU A 261 -13.53 -4.31 9.73
N MET A 262 -13.87 -3.49 8.74
CA MET A 262 -13.93 -3.91 7.33
C MET A 262 -12.52 -4.03 6.70
N THR A 263 -11.64 -3.07 6.99
CA THR A 263 -10.30 -2.98 6.38
C THR A 263 -9.32 -3.99 6.97
N PHE A 264 -9.47 -4.35 8.26
CA PHE A 264 -8.56 -5.29 8.92
C PHE A 264 -8.51 -6.67 8.24
N PRO A 265 -9.64 -7.36 7.95
CA PRO A 265 -9.63 -8.59 7.14
C PRO A 265 -9.07 -8.41 5.73
N ALA A 266 -9.32 -7.26 5.11
CA ALA A 266 -8.77 -6.96 3.79
C ALA A 266 -7.24 -6.88 3.81
N MET A 267 -6.66 -6.28 4.88
CA MET A 267 -5.22 -6.25 5.09
C MET A 267 -4.67 -7.64 5.40
N MET A 268 -5.36 -8.46 6.20
CA MET A 268 -4.99 -9.87 6.41
C MET A 268 -4.85 -10.61 5.09
N ALA A 269 -5.83 -10.48 4.20
CA ALA A 269 -5.85 -11.12 2.89
C ALA A 269 -4.76 -10.55 1.94
N LEU A 270 -4.54 -9.24 1.94
CA LEU A 270 -3.48 -8.59 1.16
C LEU A 270 -2.10 -9.12 1.54
N TYR A 271 -1.80 -9.19 2.84
CA TYR A 271 -0.52 -9.70 3.33
C TYR A 271 -0.39 -11.22 3.24
N THR A 272 -1.51 -11.95 3.20
CA THR A 272 -1.51 -13.38 2.85
C THR A 272 -1.00 -13.59 1.43
N LEU A 273 -1.51 -12.81 0.47
CA LEU A 273 -0.98 -12.82 -0.90
C LEU A 273 0.49 -12.36 -0.90
N GLY A 274 0.83 -11.26 -0.22
CA GLY A 274 2.21 -10.77 -0.18
C GLY A 274 3.23 -11.80 0.34
N PHE A 275 2.92 -12.51 1.42
CA PHE A 275 3.90 -13.38 2.11
C PHE A 275 3.83 -14.85 1.75
N TYR A 276 2.68 -15.34 1.26
CA TYR A 276 2.47 -16.76 1.01
C TYR A 276 2.11 -17.08 -0.44
N LEU A 277 1.82 -16.10 -1.31
CA LEU A 277 1.56 -16.39 -2.74
C LEU A 277 2.68 -17.23 -3.39
N PRO A 278 3.98 -16.93 -3.21
CA PRO A 278 5.04 -17.76 -3.77
C PRO A 278 5.02 -19.19 -3.24
N THR A 279 4.73 -19.35 -1.94
CA THR A 279 4.61 -20.67 -1.30
C THR A 279 3.42 -21.45 -1.86
N LEU A 280 2.26 -20.82 -2.03
CA LEU A 280 1.07 -21.48 -2.59
C LEU A 280 1.29 -21.93 -4.03
N ILE A 281 2.04 -21.16 -4.81
CA ILE A 281 2.42 -21.51 -6.19
C ILE A 281 3.42 -22.68 -6.20
N LYS A 282 4.40 -22.67 -5.29
CA LYS A 282 5.37 -23.77 -5.13
C LYS A 282 4.67 -25.06 -4.69
N ASP A 283 3.78 -24.98 -3.69
CA ASP A 283 3.00 -26.11 -3.19
C ASP A 283 2.09 -26.70 -4.29
N ALA A 284 1.65 -25.87 -5.26
CA ALA A 284 0.87 -26.30 -6.43
C ALA A 284 1.68 -26.93 -7.57
N GLY A 285 3.01 -27.03 -7.43
CA GLY A 285 3.88 -27.76 -8.35
C GLY A 285 4.86 -26.91 -9.17
N ALA A 286 4.99 -25.61 -8.88
CA ALA A 286 6.05 -24.80 -9.51
C ALA A 286 7.44 -25.16 -8.95
N VAL A 287 8.45 -25.14 -9.83
CA VAL A 287 9.83 -25.53 -9.54
C VAL A 287 10.80 -24.36 -9.74
N GLY A 288 11.71 -24.18 -8.79
CA GLY A 288 12.70 -23.09 -8.82
C GLY A 288 12.15 -21.71 -8.44
N GLY A 289 13.04 -20.79 -8.07
CA GLY A 289 12.68 -19.43 -7.67
C GLY A 289 12.12 -18.61 -8.82
N LEU A 290 12.73 -18.69 -10.00
CA LEU A 290 12.32 -17.91 -11.17
C LEU A 290 10.94 -18.30 -11.69
N GLN A 291 10.62 -19.60 -11.75
CA GLN A 291 9.28 -20.03 -12.19
C GLN A 291 8.22 -19.56 -11.20
N VAL A 292 8.44 -19.72 -9.89
CA VAL A 292 7.53 -19.22 -8.85
C VAL A 292 7.37 -17.70 -8.97
N GLY A 293 8.47 -16.98 -9.22
CA GLY A 293 8.48 -15.53 -9.42
C GLY A 293 7.66 -15.08 -10.63
N LEU A 294 7.90 -15.68 -11.79
CA LEU A 294 7.16 -15.40 -13.03
C LEU A 294 5.67 -15.71 -12.91
N LEU A 295 5.32 -16.82 -12.25
CA LEU A 295 3.93 -17.19 -12.01
C LEU A 295 3.25 -16.27 -10.98
N SER A 296 4.00 -15.80 -9.97
CA SER A 296 3.50 -14.81 -9.00
C SER A 296 3.13 -13.48 -9.64
N ALA A 297 3.77 -13.11 -10.76
CA ALA A 297 3.47 -11.90 -11.50
C ALA A 297 2.05 -11.90 -12.12
N ILE A 298 1.52 -13.08 -12.46
CA ILE A 298 0.22 -13.23 -13.15
C ILE A 298 -0.94 -12.70 -12.28
N PRO A 299 -1.12 -13.14 -11.01
CA PRO A 299 -2.12 -12.57 -10.11
C PRO A 299 -2.02 -11.06 -9.95
N TYR A 300 -0.82 -10.50 -9.84
CA TYR A 300 -0.63 -9.05 -9.71
C TYR A 300 -0.97 -8.28 -10.99
N CYS A 301 -0.66 -8.84 -12.16
CA CYS A 301 -1.11 -8.31 -13.46
C CYS A 301 -2.63 -8.23 -13.55
N VAL A 302 -3.31 -9.33 -13.24
CA VAL A 302 -4.78 -9.39 -13.25
C VAL A 302 -5.36 -8.39 -12.24
N ALA A 303 -4.75 -8.30 -11.05
CA ALA A 303 -5.15 -7.35 -10.03
C ALA A 303 -4.95 -5.89 -10.44
N ALA A 304 -3.87 -5.55 -11.15
CA ALA A 304 -3.65 -4.20 -11.68
C ALA A 304 -4.77 -3.78 -12.64
N ILE A 305 -5.14 -4.67 -13.57
CA ILE A 305 -6.21 -4.43 -14.54
C ILE A 305 -7.56 -4.32 -13.82
N ALA A 306 -7.85 -5.25 -12.91
CA ALA A 306 -9.08 -5.27 -12.12
C ALA A 306 -9.22 -4.00 -11.26
N MET A 307 -8.17 -3.57 -10.58
CA MET A 307 -8.15 -2.37 -9.74
C MET A 307 -8.59 -1.13 -10.52
N VAL A 308 -8.06 -0.97 -11.74
CA VAL A 308 -8.43 0.17 -12.61
C VAL A 308 -9.86 0.02 -13.15
N ALA A 309 -10.26 -1.18 -13.57
CA ALA A 309 -11.60 -1.43 -14.12
C ALA A 309 -12.70 -1.24 -13.06
N VAL A 310 -12.53 -1.82 -11.87
CA VAL A 310 -13.45 -1.69 -10.74
C VAL A 310 -13.48 -0.26 -10.24
N GLY A 311 -12.32 0.42 -10.15
CA GLY A 311 -12.27 1.84 -9.78
C GLY A 311 -13.11 2.72 -10.71
N ARG A 312 -12.95 2.57 -12.03
CA ARG A 312 -13.76 3.30 -13.03
C ARG A 312 -15.24 2.95 -12.95
N SER A 313 -15.58 1.67 -12.76
CA SER A 313 -16.97 1.22 -12.59
C SER A 313 -17.61 1.84 -11.34
N SER A 314 -16.87 1.85 -10.23
CA SER A 314 -17.30 2.43 -8.96
C SER A 314 -17.54 3.94 -9.09
N ASP A 315 -16.65 4.66 -9.76
CA ASP A 315 -16.80 6.10 -9.99
C ASP A 315 -17.99 6.41 -10.92
N HIS A 316 -18.20 5.60 -11.97
CA HIS A 316 -19.29 5.80 -12.92
C HIS A 316 -20.66 5.48 -12.32
N ARG A 317 -20.79 4.35 -11.62
CA ARG A 317 -22.07 3.93 -11.03
C ARG A 317 -22.35 4.60 -9.68
N ARG A 318 -21.32 5.11 -9.01
CA ARG A 318 -21.39 5.66 -7.64
C ARG A 318 -21.94 4.66 -6.62
N GLU A 319 -21.86 3.36 -6.88
CA GLU A 319 -22.38 2.29 -6.01
C GLU A 319 -21.28 1.68 -5.14
N ARG A 320 -20.58 2.52 -4.36
CA ARG A 320 -19.32 2.14 -3.71
C ARG A 320 -19.50 0.96 -2.75
N ARG A 321 -20.63 0.89 -2.01
CA ARG A 321 -20.89 -0.22 -1.07
C ARG A 321 -21.00 -1.59 -1.78
N TRP A 322 -21.61 -1.61 -2.97
CA TRP A 322 -21.80 -2.84 -3.75
C TRP A 322 -20.50 -3.28 -4.40
N HIS A 323 -19.70 -2.33 -4.89
CA HIS A 323 -18.36 -2.63 -5.40
C HIS A 323 -17.46 -3.19 -4.31
N LEU A 324 -17.44 -2.58 -3.11
CA LEU A 324 -16.70 -3.09 -1.96
C LEU A 324 -17.15 -4.50 -1.55
N ALA A 325 -18.45 -4.75 -1.41
CA ALA A 325 -18.94 -6.08 -1.08
C ALA A 325 -18.58 -7.11 -2.16
N GLY A 326 -18.79 -6.76 -3.44
CA GLY A 326 -18.54 -7.63 -4.57
C GLY A 326 -17.08 -8.06 -4.70
N ILE A 327 -16.13 -7.12 -4.58
CA ILE A 327 -14.69 -7.45 -4.67
C ILE A 327 -14.20 -8.25 -3.46
N MET A 328 -14.76 -8.03 -2.26
CA MET A 328 -14.39 -8.83 -1.09
C MET A 328 -14.92 -10.26 -1.19
N LEU A 329 -16.15 -10.44 -1.71
CA LEU A 329 -16.70 -11.76 -2.02
C LEU A 329 -15.91 -12.45 -3.14
N LEU A 330 -15.49 -11.71 -4.17
CA LEU A 330 -14.62 -12.22 -5.23
C LEU A 330 -13.27 -12.68 -4.67
N GLY A 331 -12.66 -11.86 -3.80
CA GLY A 331 -11.42 -12.19 -3.09
C GLY A 331 -11.55 -13.45 -2.25
N SER A 332 -12.63 -13.56 -1.48
CA SER A 332 -12.98 -14.74 -0.68
C SER A 332 -13.15 -15.98 -1.54
N ALA A 333 -13.90 -15.89 -2.64
CA ALA A 333 -14.15 -17.01 -3.54
C ALA A 333 -12.85 -17.49 -4.20
N GLY A 334 -11.97 -16.57 -4.61
CA GLY A 334 -10.65 -16.90 -5.16
C GLY A 334 -9.76 -17.61 -4.13
N LEU A 335 -9.73 -17.15 -2.89
CA LEU A 335 -8.98 -17.81 -1.81
C LEU A 335 -9.52 -19.20 -1.48
N VAL A 336 -10.84 -19.38 -1.43
CA VAL A 336 -11.46 -20.70 -1.23
C VAL A 336 -11.12 -21.63 -2.40
N ALA A 337 -11.24 -21.15 -3.63
CA ALA A 337 -10.92 -21.93 -4.82
C ALA A 337 -9.45 -22.35 -4.88
N SER A 338 -8.52 -21.53 -4.37
CA SER A 338 -7.09 -21.86 -4.38
C SER A 338 -6.74 -23.05 -3.50
N VAL A 339 -7.49 -23.27 -2.41
CA VAL A 339 -7.35 -24.46 -1.56
C VAL A 339 -7.68 -25.74 -2.33
N PHE A 340 -8.81 -25.75 -3.05
CA PHE A 340 -9.23 -26.92 -3.83
C PHE A 340 -8.37 -27.12 -5.10
N ALA A 341 -7.78 -26.04 -5.60
CA ALA A 341 -6.90 -26.05 -6.75
C ALA A 341 -5.43 -26.36 -6.40
N ALA A 342 -5.10 -26.62 -5.13
CA ALA A 342 -3.72 -26.74 -4.65
C ALA A 342 -2.91 -27.87 -5.30
N GLN A 343 -3.53 -28.84 -5.98
CA GLN A 343 -2.83 -29.92 -6.69
C GLN A 343 -2.73 -29.67 -8.21
N ASN A 344 -3.22 -28.54 -8.71
CA ASN A 344 -3.21 -28.20 -10.12
C ASN A 344 -2.72 -26.76 -10.30
N LEU A 345 -1.47 -26.63 -10.76
CA LEU A 345 -0.80 -25.34 -10.93
C LEU A 345 -1.63 -24.31 -11.70
N THR A 346 -2.25 -24.72 -12.81
CA THR A 346 -3.06 -23.81 -13.64
C THR A 346 -4.28 -23.30 -12.89
N LEU A 347 -5.01 -24.20 -12.22
CA LEU A 347 -6.18 -23.81 -11.42
C LEU A 347 -5.79 -22.96 -10.20
N ALA A 348 -4.64 -23.24 -9.59
CA ALA A 348 -4.10 -22.45 -8.50
C ALA A 348 -3.82 -21.01 -8.96
N ILE A 349 -3.17 -20.83 -10.13
CA ILE A 349 -2.91 -19.50 -10.68
C ILE A 349 -4.19 -18.76 -11.04
N ILE A 350 -5.19 -19.43 -11.63
CA ILE A 350 -6.48 -18.80 -11.96
C ILE A 350 -7.18 -18.34 -10.68
N SER A 351 -7.31 -19.22 -9.68
CA SER A 351 -7.98 -18.90 -8.42
C SER A 351 -7.26 -17.81 -7.61
N LEU A 352 -5.92 -17.86 -7.54
CA LEU A 352 -5.10 -16.81 -6.91
C LEU A 352 -5.18 -15.48 -7.66
N SER A 353 -5.35 -15.49 -8.99
CA SER A 353 -5.59 -14.27 -9.78
C SER A 353 -6.95 -13.65 -9.49
N VAL A 354 -7.99 -14.47 -9.33
CA VAL A 354 -9.32 -14.02 -8.88
C VAL A 354 -9.24 -13.44 -7.46
N ALA A 355 -8.51 -14.11 -6.56
CA ALA A 355 -8.29 -13.63 -5.21
C ALA A 355 -7.60 -12.25 -5.19
N ALA A 356 -6.49 -12.13 -5.92
CA ALA A 356 -5.72 -10.88 -6.03
C ALA A 356 -6.55 -9.74 -6.65
N ALA A 357 -7.35 -10.03 -7.67
CA ALA A 357 -8.26 -9.06 -8.27
C ALA A 357 -9.24 -8.49 -7.25
N GLY A 358 -9.87 -9.33 -6.43
CA GLY A 358 -10.79 -8.88 -5.38
C GLY A 358 -10.10 -8.10 -4.26
N ILE A 359 -9.00 -8.64 -3.75
CA ILE A 359 -8.29 -8.11 -2.56
C ILE A 359 -7.59 -6.78 -2.85
N ILE A 360 -6.90 -6.64 -3.99
CA ILE A 360 -6.13 -5.42 -4.29
C ILE A 360 -7.05 -4.30 -4.76
N SER A 361 -8.15 -4.62 -5.47
CA SER A 361 -9.14 -3.61 -5.90
C SER A 361 -9.86 -2.93 -4.72
N PHE A 362 -9.81 -3.52 -3.52
CA PHE A 362 -10.41 -2.96 -2.31
C PHE A 362 -9.78 -1.63 -1.88
N SER A 363 -8.44 -1.52 -1.94
CA SER A 363 -7.70 -0.37 -1.40
C SER A 363 -8.17 0.98 -1.96
N PRO A 364 -8.18 1.22 -3.29
CA PRO A 364 -8.53 2.54 -3.81
C PRO A 364 -9.98 2.94 -3.51
N ILE A 365 -10.92 1.99 -3.48
CA ILE A 365 -12.34 2.27 -3.21
C ILE A 365 -12.55 2.56 -1.72
N MET A 366 -11.93 1.78 -0.84
CA MET A 366 -12.05 1.95 0.61
C MET A 366 -11.57 3.34 1.03
N TRP A 367 -10.45 3.81 0.48
CA TRP A 367 -9.91 5.13 0.80
C TRP A 367 -10.77 6.32 0.36
N THR A 368 -11.84 6.08 -0.40
CA THR A 368 -12.84 7.10 -0.70
C THR A 368 -13.91 7.26 0.40
N LEU A 369 -14.00 6.32 1.35
CA LEU A 369 -15.02 6.36 2.41
C LEU A 369 -14.70 7.37 3.51
N PRO A 370 -13.48 7.43 4.09
CA PRO A 370 -13.21 8.38 5.17
C PRO A 370 -13.43 9.82 4.73
N THR A 371 -13.07 10.13 3.47
CA THR A 371 -13.24 11.46 2.88
C THR A 371 -14.68 11.79 2.49
N ALA A 372 -15.58 10.79 2.43
CA ALA A 372 -17.01 11.00 2.20
C ALA A 372 -17.74 11.47 3.48
N PHE A 373 -17.25 11.07 4.65
CA PHE A 373 -17.88 11.40 5.94
C PHE A 373 -17.14 12.49 6.73
N LEU A 374 -15.86 12.70 6.42
CA LEU A 374 -14.97 13.55 7.18
C LEU A 374 -14.29 14.54 6.23
N GLY A 375 -14.23 15.81 6.65
CA GLY A 375 -13.53 16.87 5.93
C GLY A 375 -12.21 17.25 6.60
N GLY A 376 -11.26 17.77 5.81
CA GLY A 376 -10.05 18.43 6.30
C GLY A 376 -9.13 17.55 7.17
N ALA A 377 -8.62 18.15 8.25
CA ALA A 377 -7.67 17.52 9.18
C ALA A 377 -8.21 16.24 9.85
N THR A 378 -9.51 16.19 10.15
CA THR A 378 -10.17 15.02 10.74
C THR A 378 -10.12 13.81 9.81
N ALA A 379 -10.28 14.01 8.50
CA ALA A 379 -10.15 12.93 7.52
C ALA A 379 -8.71 12.39 7.49
N ALA A 380 -7.70 13.27 7.51
CA ALA A 380 -6.29 12.86 7.52
C ALA A 380 -5.92 12.08 8.79
N ALA A 381 -6.33 12.55 9.97
CA ALA A 381 -6.11 11.84 11.23
C ALA A 381 -6.83 10.48 11.29
N SER A 382 -8.05 10.42 10.75
CA SER A 382 -8.82 9.17 10.66
C SER A 382 -8.20 8.18 9.68
N ILE A 383 -7.68 8.67 8.54
CA ILE A 383 -6.94 7.85 7.58
C ILE A 383 -5.72 7.22 8.24
N GLY A 384 -4.97 8.00 9.03
CA GLY A 384 -3.85 7.49 9.83
C GLY A 384 -4.29 6.41 10.81
N ALA A 385 -5.32 6.67 11.63
CA ALA A 385 -5.82 5.71 12.61
C ALA A 385 -6.35 4.42 11.94
N ILE A 386 -7.10 4.54 10.83
CA ILE A 386 -7.58 3.40 10.05
C ILE A 386 -6.40 2.59 9.51
N ASN A 387 -5.40 3.26 8.94
CA ASN A 387 -4.22 2.59 8.39
C ASN A 387 -3.45 1.83 9.47
N SER A 388 -3.16 2.48 10.61
CA SER A 388 -2.40 1.86 11.70
C SER A 388 -3.12 0.63 12.26
N LEU A 389 -4.41 0.74 12.58
CA LEU A 389 -5.16 -0.37 13.17
C LEU A 389 -5.44 -1.48 12.16
N ALA A 390 -5.75 -1.15 10.90
CA ALA A 390 -6.01 -2.18 9.91
C ALA A 390 -4.74 -2.95 9.51
N ASN A 391 -3.58 -2.29 9.50
CA ASN A 391 -2.30 -2.96 9.22
C ASN A 391 -1.90 -4.00 10.26
N LEU A 392 -2.52 -4.04 11.45
CA LEU A 392 -2.39 -5.17 12.38
C LEU A 392 -2.87 -6.49 11.77
N GLY A 393 -3.70 -6.45 10.72
CA GLY A 393 -4.02 -7.64 9.93
C GLY A 393 -2.76 -8.29 9.34
N GLY A 394 -1.72 -7.50 9.05
CA GLY A 394 -0.40 -7.98 8.62
C GLY A 394 0.44 -8.61 9.73
N PHE A 395 0.11 -8.38 11.01
CA PHE A 395 0.68 -9.15 12.12
C PHE A 395 -0.05 -10.49 12.28
N VAL A 396 -1.39 -10.45 12.29
CA VAL A 396 -2.22 -11.62 12.57
C VAL A 396 -2.15 -12.65 11.44
N SER A 397 -2.22 -12.26 10.17
CA SER A 397 -2.29 -13.23 9.07
C SER A 397 -1.05 -14.11 8.92
N PRO A 398 0.20 -13.60 8.87
CA PRO A 398 1.36 -14.48 8.70
C PRO A 398 1.60 -15.37 9.92
N TYR A 399 1.35 -14.87 11.14
CA TYR A 399 1.46 -15.68 12.35
C TYR A 399 0.41 -16.79 12.39
N LEU A 400 -0.85 -16.47 12.07
CA LEU A 400 -1.95 -17.45 11.99
C LEU A 400 -1.63 -18.55 10.96
N ILE A 401 -1.21 -18.18 9.76
CA ILE A 401 -0.88 -19.15 8.70
C ILE A 401 0.30 -20.00 9.14
N GLY A 402 1.35 -19.40 9.71
CA GLY A 402 2.54 -20.12 10.14
C GLY A 402 2.23 -21.14 11.25
N TRP A 403 1.49 -20.74 12.27
CA TRP A 403 1.06 -21.62 13.37
C TRP A 403 0.17 -22.77 12.89
N ILE A 404 -0.80 -22.50 12.01
CA ILE A 404 -1.66 -23.54 11.43
C ILE A 404 -0.83 -24.49 10.55
N ARG A 405 0.13 -23.98 9.78
CA ARG A 405 0.98 -24.82 8.91
C ARG A 405 1.89 -25.74 9.72
N ASP A 406 2.46 -25.26 10.82
CA ASP A 406 3.26 -26.11 11.74
C ASP A 406 2.39 -27.18 12.42
N THR A 407 1.14 -26.85 12.79
CA THR A 407 0.25 -27.75 13.55
C THR A 407 -0.46 -28.79 12.68
N TYR A 408 -0.95 -28.38 11.50
CA TYR A 408 -1.81 -29.20 10.63
C TYR A 408 -1.13 -29.60 9.31
N HIS A 409 0.12 -29.17 9.08
CA HIS A 409 0.86 -29.40 7.83
C HIS A 409 0.12 -28.92 6.56
N SER A 410 -0.80 -27.96 6.72
CA SER A 410 -1.62 -27.41 5.65
C SER A 410 -1.89 -25.93 5.89
N THR A 411 -1.88 -25.14 4.82
CA THR A 411 -2.29 -23.71 4.86
C THR A 411 -3.80 -23.52 4.70
N ALA A 412 -4.53 -24.57 4.32
CA ALA A 412 -5.96 -24.51 4.00
C ALA A 412 -6.83 -23.94 5.13
N PRO A 413 -6.71 -24.37 6.41
CA PRO A 413 -7.55 -23.84 7.47
C PRO A 413 -7.37 -22.33 7.67
N ALA A 414 -6.12 -21.83 7.55
CA ALA A 414 -5.84 -20.41 7.65
C ALA A 414 -6.47 -19.63 6.50
N ILE A 415 -6.37 -20.15 5.27
CA ILE A 415 -7.00 -19.54 4.08
C ILE A 415 -8.52 -19.47 4.24
N PHE A 416 -9.17 -20.52 4.76
CA PHE A 416 -10.61 -20.50 5.03
C PHE A 416 -11.00 -19.45 6.09
N ILE A 417 -10.22 -19.29 7.15
CA ILE A 417 -10.45 -18.26 8.17
C ILE A 417 -10.36 -16.86 7.54
N ILE A 418 -9.32 -16.62 6.73
CA ILE A 418 -9.13 -15.34 6.05
C ILE A 418 -10.26 -15.08 5.05
N ALA A 419 -10.64 -16.07 4.25
CA ALA A 419 -11.76 -15.95 3.32
C ALA A 419 -13.09 -15.65 4.05
N GLY A 420 -13.38 -16.37 5.13
CA GLY A 420 -14.55 -16.09 5.98
C GLY A 420 -14.55 -14.67 6.54
N SER A 421 -13.38 -14.16 6.94
CA SER A 421 -13.25 -12.78 7.41
C SER A 421 -13.51 -11.73 6.31
N LEU A 422 -13.19 -12.02 5.05
CA LEU A 422 -13.57 -11.15 3.92
C LEU A 422 -15.08 -11.11 3.69
N VAL A 423 -15.79 -12.22 3.91
CA VAL A 423 -17.27 -12.24 3.87
C VAL A 423 -17.84 -11.33 4.95
N ILE A 424 -17.29 -11.36 6.16
CA ILE A 424 -17.69 -10.44 7.25
C ILE A 424 -17.49 -8.99 6.82
N SER A 425 -16.34 -8.65 6.23
CA SER A 425 -16.12 -7.31 5.72
C SER A 425 -17.08 -6.90 4.60
N ALA A 426 -17.47 -7.83 3.71
CA ALA A 426 -18.48 -7.56 2.70
C ALA A 426 -19.85 -7.22 3.33
N LEU A 427 -20.23 -7.94 4.40
CA LEU A 427 -21.46 -7.64 5.16
C LEU A 427 -21.38 -6.26 5.84
N ILE A 428 -20.22 -5.91 6.40
CA ILE A 428 -20.00 -4.57 6.98
C ILE A 428 -20.10 -3.49 5.90
N ALA A 429 -19.53 -3.73 4.71
CA ALA A 429 -19.62 -2.81 3.57
C ALA A 429 -21.08 -2.54 3.17
N LEU A 430 -21.93 -3.57 3.17
CA LEU A 430 -23.36 -3.43 2.88
C LEU A 430 -24.14 -2.71 3.99
N SER A 431 -23.63 -2.70 5.22
CA SER A 431 -24.25 -2.04 6.38
C SER A 431 -24.12 -0.51 6.37
N PHE A 432 -23.30 0.07 5.48
CA PHE A 432 -23.20 1.52 5.36
C PHE A 432 -24.45 2.13 4.70
N ASP A 433 -24.84 3.32 5.16
CA ASP A 433 -26.00 4.03 4.61
C ASP A 433 -25.72 4.43 3.15
N PRO A 434 -26.52 3.93 2.17
CA PRO A 434 -26.31 4.24 0.76
C PRO A 434 -26.34 5.74 0.47
N LYS A 435 -27.13 6.56 1.19
CA LYS A 435 -27.21 8.01 0.96
C LYS A 435 -25.90 8.74 1.27
N THR A 436 -25.05 8.12 2.08
CA THR A 436 -23.77 8.68 2.53
C THR A 436 -22.59 8.17 1.70
N VAL A 437 -22.66 6.93 1.21
CA VAL A 437 -21.54 6.24 0.55
C VAL A 437 -21.63 6.23 -0.96
N ASN A 438 -22.84 6.23 -1.51
CA ASN A 438 -23.04 6.13 -2.96
C ASN A 438 -23.05 7.52 -3.62
N ARG A 439 -21.92 8.23 -3.57
CA ARG A 439 -21.77 9.60 -4.10
C ARG A 439 -20.61 9.76 -5.07
#